data_AF-A0A7S8IDD7-F1
#
_entry.id   AF-A0A7S8IDD7-F1
#
_cell.length_a   1.000
_cell.length_b   1.000
_cell.length_c   1.000
_cell.angle_alpha   90.00
_cell.angle_beta   90.00
_cell.angle_gamma   90.00
#
_symmetry.space_group_name_H-M   'P 1'
#
loop_
_entity.id
_entity.type
_entity.pdbx_description
1 polymer ?
#
loop_
_entity_poly.entity_id
_entity_poly.type
_entity_poly.pdbx_seq_one_letter_code
_entity_poly.pdbx_strand_id
1 'polypeptide(L)'
;MSSLTLKRLLVVVLSQILGAVITFLIITVGFDLLPYITSAQASKAVSIETYGTIYFLVTSVPIGVILMIWMDRFLDTKILPD
;
A
#
# COMPACT_ATOMS: atom_id res chain seq x y z
N MET A 1 26.71 -7.32 -5.11
CA MET A 1 25.30 -7.51 -5.54
C MET A 1 25.22 -7.20 -7.03
N SER A 2 24.51 -8.01 -7.82
CA SER A 2 24.30 -7.68 -9.24
C SER A 2 23.29 -6.53 -9.36
N SER A 3 23.33 -5.80 -10.48
CA SER A 3 22.37 -4.73 -10.77
C SER A 3 20.91 -5.23 -10.68
N LEU A 4 20.66 -6.48 -11.09
CA LEU A 4 19.34 -7.11 -11.01
C LEU A 4 18.89 -7.33 -9.56
N THR A 5 19.77 -7.84 -8.69
CA THR A 5 19.45 -8.03 -7.26
C THR A 5 19.12 -6.70 -6.57
N LEU A 6 19.86 -5.64 -6.91
CA LEU A 6 19.59 -4.31 -6.37
C LEU A 6 18.22 -3.77 -6.84
N LYS A 7 17.89 -3.92 -8.13
CA LYS A 7 16.57 -3.53 -8.66
C LYS A 7 15.43 -4.26 -7.95
N ARG A 8 15.56 -5.59 -7.77
CA ARG A 8 14.55 -6.40 -7.05
C ARG A 8 14.35 -5.91 -5.63
N LEU A 9 15.43 -5.68 -4.89
CA LEU A 9 15.36 -5.18 -3.52
C LEU A 9 14.67 -3.81 -3.46
N LEU A 10 15.01 -2.91 -4.39
CA LEU A 10 14.38 -1.58 -4.46
C LEU A 10 12.88 -1.69 -4.74
N VAL A 11 12.46 -2.52 -5.69
CA VAL A 11 11.03 -2.69 -6.01
C VAL A 11 10.26 -3.22 -4.79
N VAL A 12 10.80 -4.23 -4.08
CA VAL A 12 10.16 -4.77 -2.88
C VAL A 12 10.04 -3.70 -1.79
N VAL A 13 11.12 -2.96 -1.48
CA VAL A 13 11.10 -1.96 -0.41
C VAL A 13 10.19 -0.78 -0.77
N LEU A 14 10.29 -0.26 -1.99
CA LEU A 14 9.49 0.87 -2.45
C LEU A 14 8.00 0.51 -2.50
N SER A 15 7.66 -0.70 -2.91
CA SER A 15 6.26 -1.12 -2.96
C SER A 15 5.63 -1.20 -1.57
N GLN A 16 6.37 -1.68 -0.56
CA GLN A 16 5.88 -1.70 0.83
C GLN A 16 5.74 -0.28 1.40
N ILE A 17 6.69 0.61 1.12
CA ILE A 17 6.58 2.03 1.52
C ILE A 17 5.34 2.66 0.89
N LEU A 18 5.14 2.48 -0.42
CA LEU A 18 3.96 3.00 -1.11
C LEU A 18 2.66 2.38 -0.58
N GLY A 19 2.65 1.08 -0.27
CA GLY A 19 1.51 0.41 0.35
C GLY A 19 1.13 1.01 1.70
N ALA A 20 2.12 1.30 2.55
CA ALA A 20 1.93 2.00 3.82
C ALA A 20 1.42 3.43 3.62
N VAL A 21 1.99 4.19 2.69
CA VAL A 21 1.56 5.56 2.36
C VAL A 21 0.12 5.58 1.86
N ILE A 22 -0.25 4.69 0.93
CA ILE A 22 -1.63 4.60 0.41
C ILE A 22 -2.60 4.24 1.53
N THR A 23 -2.26 3.26 2.37
CA THR A 23 -3.10 2.85 3.50
C THR A 23 -3.30 4.01 4.48
N PHE A 24 -2.23 4.74 4.79
CA PHE A 24 -2.29 5.94 5.63
C PHE A 24 -3.24 6.98 5.03
N LEU A 25 -3.12 7.28 3.74
CA LEU A 25 -3.99 8.24 3.06
C LEU A 25 -5.45 7.78 3.03
N ILE A 26 -5.72 6.48 2.84
CA ILE A 26 -7.09 5.94 2.89
C ILE A 26 -7.72 6.17 4.27
N ILE A 27 -6.99 5.85 5.34
CA ILE A 27 -7.50 5.90 6.70
C ILE A 27 -7.65 7.35 7.21
N THR A 28 -6.69 8.22 6.87
CA THR A 28 -6.63 9.59 7.41
C THR A 28 -7.32 10.63 6.52
N VAL A 29 -7.56 10.32 5.25
CA VAL A 29 -8.17 11.26 4.30
C VAL A 29 -9.31 10.59 3.52
N GLY A 30 -9.08 9.38 3.01
CA GLY A 30 -10.06 8.67 2.18
C GLY A 30 -11.39 8.41 2.88
N PHE A 31 -11.37 8.11 4.18
CA PHE A 31 -12.60 7.92 4.96
C PHE A 31 -13.43 9.19 5.14
N ASP A 32 -12.83 10.38 5.11
CA ASP A 32 -13.60 11.63 5.08
C ASP A 32 -14.27 11.89 3.72
N LEU A 33 -13.83 11.21 2.67
CA LEU A 33 -14.44 11.31 1.35
C LEU A 33 -15.64 10.39 1.17
N LEU A 34 -15.79 9.36 2.02
CA LEU A 34 -16.88 8.38 1.94
C LEU A 34 -18.30 8.98 1.99
N PRO A 35 -18.61 10.07 2.71
CA PRO A 35 -19.94 10.68 2.69
C PRO A 35 -20.33 11.26 1.32
N TYR A 36 -19.35 11.59 0.47
CA TYR A 36 -19.60 12.06 -0.89
C TYR A 36 -19.87 10.93 -1.88
N ILE A 37 -19.59 9.68 -1.49
CA ILE A 37 -19.66 8.51 -2.36
C ILE A 37 -20.71 7.51 -1.86
N THR A 38 -21.07 7.58 -0.57
CA THR A 38 -21.96 6.64 0.10
C THR A 38 -22.85 7.36 1.12
N SER A 39 -24.00 6.80 1.46
CA SER A 39 -24.88 7.31 2.53
C SER A 39 -24.39 6.92 3.95
N ALA A 40 -23.13 6.51 4.10
CA ALA A 40 -22.59 6.07 5.40
C ALA A 40 -22.36 7.28 6.32
N GLN A 41 -23.13 7.36 7.39
CA GLN A 41 -23.21 8.54 8.26
C GLN A 41 -22.09 8.63 9.32
N ALA A 42 -21.14 7.68 9.32
CA ALA A 42 -20.14 7.53 10.38
C ALA A 42 -18.67 7.49 9.89
N SER A 43 -18.42 7.66 8.59
CA SER A 43 -17.06 7.64 8.07
C SER A 43 -16.35 8.96 8.38
N LYS A 44 -15.49 8.92 9.40
CA LYS A 44 -14.53 9.98 9.69
C LYS A 44 -13.13 9.41 9.56
N ALA A 45 -12.20 10.26 9.14
CA ALA A 45 -10.79 10.01 9.27
C ALA A 45 -10.45 9.62 10.71
N VAL A 46 -9.63 8.59 10.85
CA VAL A 46 -9.17 8.10 12.15
C VAL A 46 -7.65 8.08 12.19
N SER A 47 -7.08 8.24 13.38
CA SER A 47 -5.65 8.05 13.57
C SER A 47 -5.30 6.56 13.43
N ILE A 48 -4.03 6.26 13.16
CA ILE A 48 -3.53 4.87 13.14
C ILE A 48 -3.77 4.19 14.50
N GLU A 49 -3.69 4.93 15.60
CA GLU A 49 -3.93 4.42 16.95
C GLU A 49 -5.36 3.92 17.10
N THR A 50 -6.34 4.67 16.58
CA THR A 50 -7.76 4.26 16.58
C THR A 50 -8.02 3.14 15.58
N TYR A 51 -7.38 3.17 14.41
CA TYR A 51 -7.51 2.13 13.40
C TYR A 51 -6.90 0.79 13.84
N GLY A 52 -5.84 0.84 14.64
CA GLY A 52 -5.07 -0.30 15.13
C GLY A 52 -3.88 -0.64 14.24
N THR A 53 -2.69 -0.75 14.85
CA THR A 53 -1.43 -1.03 14.13
C THR A 53 -1.46 -2.34 13.35
N ILE A 54 -2.05 -3.40 13.91
CA ILE A 54 -2.15 -4.70 13.23
C ILE A 54 -3.03 -4.58 11.99
N TYR A 55 -4.19 -3.90 12.11
CA TYR A 55 -5.06 -3.66 10.96
C TYR A 55 -4.33 -2.85 9.89
N PHE A 56 -3.59 -1.80 10.28
CA PHE A 56 -2.79 -1.01 9.35
C PHE A 56 -1.78 -1.86 8.58
N LEU A 57 -1.04 -2.74 9.26
CA LEU A 57 -0.07 -3.63 8.62
C LEU A 57 -0.74 -4.66 7.70
N VAL A 58 -1.84 -5.27 8.14
CA VAL A 58 -2.59 -6.25 7.35
C VAL A 58 -3.25 -5.62 6.13
N THR A 59 -3.56 -4.33 6.14
CA THR A 59 -4.07 -3.61 4.96
C THR A 59 -2.94 -3.13 4.05
N SER A 60 -1.86 -2.59 4.61
CA SER A 60 -0.75 -2.02 3.84
C SER A 60 0.10 -3.04 3.10
N VAL A 61 0.34 -4.22 3.69
CA VAL A 61 1.18 -5.25 3.06
C VAL A 61 0.56 -5.78 1.77
N PRO A 62 -0.72 -6.20 1.72
CA PRO A 62 -1.37 -6.61 0.46
C PRO A 62 -1.37 -5.52 -0.60
N ILE A 63 -1.63 -4.25 -0.23
CA ILE A 63 -1.55 -3.12 -1.18
C ILE A 63 -0.11 -2.98 -1.71
N GLY A 64 0.89 -3.08 -0.84
CA GLY A 64 2.29 -3.06 -1.24
C GLY A 64 2.69 -4.24 -2.13
N VAL A 65 2.09 -5.42 -1.96
CA VAL A 65 2.26 -6.57 -2.85
C VAL A 65 1.62 -6.31 -4.22
N ILE A 66 0.42 -5.73 -4.27
CA ILE A 66 -0.22 -5.35 -5.56
C ILE A 66 0.68 -4.38 -6.34
N LEU A 67 1.22 -3.36 -5.66
CA LEU A 67 2.15 -2.42 -6.27
C LEU A 67 3.45 -3.10 -6.71
N MET A 68 3.97 -4.06 -5.92
CA MET A 68 5.15 -4.84 -6.29
C MET A 68 4.92 -5.58 -7.60
N ILE A 69 3.76 -6.25 -7.75
CA ILE A 69 3.40 -7.00 -8.95
C ILE A 69 3.35 -6.05 -10.16
N TRP A 70 2.73 -4.87 -10.00
CA TRP A 70 2.69 -3.85 -11.04
C TRP A 70 4.09 -3.36 -11.42
N MET A 71 4.91 -3.01 -10.43
CA MET A 71 6.27 -2.54 -10.65
C MET A 71 7.15 -3.61 -11.29
N ASP A 72 7.01 -4.88 -10.88
CA ASP A 72 7.74 -6.00 -11.47
C ASP A 72 7.44 -6.15 -12.97
N ARG A 73 6.17 -5.99 -13.34
CA ARG A 73 5.73 -6.03 -14.74
C ARG A 73 6.34 -4.91 -15.60
N PHE A 74 6.44 -3.68 -15.07
CA PHE A 74 6.93 -2.53 -15.84
C PHE A 74 8.46 -2.35 -15.81
N LEU A 75 9.12 -2.85 -14.75
CA LEU A 75 10.56 -2.67 -14.53
C LEU A 75 11.38 -3.92 -14.88
N ASP A 76 10.72 -4.99 -15.34
CA ASP A 76 11.33 -6.29 -15.70
C ASP A 76 12.28 -6.79 -14.61
N THR A 77 11.83 -6.72 -13.35
CA THR A 77 12.67 -7.15 -12.23
C THR A 77 12.70 -8.65 -12.02
N LYS A 78 11.80 -9.40 -12.68
CA LYS A 78 11.71 -10.86 -12.62
C LYS A 78 11.66 -11.34 -11.17
N ILE A 79 10.84 -10.67 -10.35
CA ILE A 79 10.56 -11.06 -8.97
C ILE A 79 9.59 -12.23 -8.99
N LEU A 80 8.54 -12.13 -9.80
CA LEU A 80 7.65 -13.22 -10.10
C LEU A 80 8.25 -14.13 -11.19
N PRO A 81 7.89 -15.42 -11.21
CA PRO A 81 8.24 -16.30 -12.32
C PRO A 81 7.56 -15.82 -13.61
N ASP A 82 8.27 -16.00 -14.73
CA ASP A 82 7.80 -15.69 -16.10
C ASP A 82 6.66 -16.62 -16.55
#